data_AF-A0A7V3VYP6-F1
#
_entry.id   AF-A0A7V3VYP6-F1
#
_cell.length_a   1.000
_cell.length_b   1.000
_cell.length_c   1.000
_cell.angle_alpha   90.00
_cell.angle_beta   90.00
_cell.angle_gamma   90.00
#
_symmetry.space_group_name_H-M   'P 1'
#
loop_
_entity.id
_entity.type
_entity.pdbx_description
1 polymer ?
#
loop_
_entity_poly.entity_id
_entity_poly.type
_entity_poly.pdbx_seq_one_letter_code
_entity_poly.pdbx_strand_id
1 'polypeptide(L)'
;MCTGHFPWLSSLGVLGVLAVQPLLAAAGAFPRGNGLYFHPAKLLFVVLVYFAWLRTCRWVHSDCNTMKLPAEVWDPILLGCGIAGLLAVWIFPLFALGFLVFLVLYLAPTLCYVSIRN
;
A
#
# COMPACT_ATOMS: atom_id res chain seq x y z
N MET A 1 -6.90 34.63 6.72
CA MET A 1 -5.79 35.00 5.82
C MET A 1 -4.76 33.88 5.86
N CYS A 2 -4.41 33.36 4.69
CA CYS A 2 -3.57 32.18 4.45
C CYS A 2 -2.09 32.38 4.79
N THR A 3 -1.39 31.27 5.10
CA THR A 3 -0.11 30.73 4.55
C THR A 3 0.43 29.75 5.61
N GLY A 4 0.66 28.45 5.41
CA GLY A 4 1.05 27.70 4.23
C GLY A 4 2.41 27.05 4.50
N HIS A 5 2.46 25.90 5.17
CA HIS A 5 3.70 25.09 5.28
C HIS A 5 3.42 23.62 4.97
N PHE A 6 3.46 23.32 3.67
CA PHE A 6 3.63 22.00 3.06
C PHE A 6 5.16 21.67 3.03
N PRO A 7 5.62 20.46 2.70
CA PRO A 7 6.24 19.46 3.55
C PRO A 7 7.73 19.28 3.21
N TRP A 8 8.65 19.87 3.97
CA TRP A 8 10.09 19.76 3.69
C TRP A 8 10.73 18.46 4.25
N LEU A 9 10.09 17.77 5.21
CA LEU A 9 10.73 16.65 5.91
C LEU A 9 10.80 15.34 5.11
N SER A 10 10.20 15.25 3.92
CA SER A 10 10.14 14.01 3.14
C SER A 10 11.36 13.76 2.24
N SER A 11 12.24 14.76 2.04
CA SER A 11 13.29 14.67 1.00
C SER A 11 14.63 14.11 1.50
N LEU A 12 14.95 14.27 2.80
CA LEU A 12 16.22 13.80 3.36
C LEU A 12 16.22 12.29 3.67
N GLY A 13 15.06 11.73 4.03
CA GLY A 13 14.92 10.28 4.26
C GLY A 13 15.09 9.46 2.98
N VAL A 14 14.66 10.00 1.83
CA VAL A 14 14.75 9.31 0.53
C VAL A 14 16.19 9.30 0.00
N LEU A 15 16.97 10.37 0.22
CA LEU A 15 18.38 10.42 -0.19
C LEU A 15 19.28 9.53 0.70
N GLY A 16 18.96 9.43 2.00
CA GLY A 16 19.68 8.54 2.92
C GLY A 16 19.54 7.06 2.57
N VAL A 17 18.35 6.63 2.12
CA VAL A 17 18.11 5.25 1.69
C VAL A 17 18.85 4.89 0.40
N LEU A 18 19.05 5.85 -0.51
CA LEU A 18 19.76 5.62 -1.77
C LEU A 18 21.30 5.57 -1.61
N ALA A 19 21.86 6.23 -0.59
CA ALA A 19 23.30 6.29 -0.35
C ALA A 19 23.90 5.07 0.38
N VAL A 20 23.08 4.16 0.93
CA VAL A 20 23.52 2.95 1.65
C VAL A 20 23.96 1.80 0.71
N GLN A 21 23.86 2.01 -0.62
CA GLN A 21 24.13 0.96 -1.61
C GLN A 21 25.59 0.45 -1.69
N PRO A 22 26.68 1.22 -1.43
CA PRO A 22 28.02 0.68 -1.64
C PRO A 22 28.55 -0.13 -0.43
N LEU A 23 27.93 -0.06 0.75
CA LEU A 23 28.44 -0.75 1.95
C LEU A 23 27.96 -2.20 2.07
N LEU A 24 26.80 -2.54 1.49
CA LEU A 24 26.27 -3.92 1.45
C LEU A 24 26.77 -4.72 0.23
N ALA A 25 27.54 -4.10 -0.66
CA ALA A 25 28.09 -4.73 -1.86
C ALA A 25 29.41 -5.48 -1.57
N ALA A 26 29.47 -6.26 -0.49
CA ALA A 26 30.50 -7.29 -0.33
C ALA A 26 30.09 -8.49 -1.20
N ALA A 27 30.44 -8.42 -2.48
CA ALA A 27 30.20 -9.46 -3.48
C ALA A 27 31.10 -10.68 -3.21
N GLY A 28 30.69 -11.55 -2.28
CA GLY A 28 30.96 -12.98 -2.42
C GLY A 28 30.14 -13.48 -3.60
N ALA A 29 30.80 -13.89 -4.68
CA ALA A 29 30.15 -14.34 -5.91
C ALA A 29 29.43 -15.68 -5.68
N PHE A 30 28.27 -15.66 -5.02
CA PHE A 30 27.33 -16.75 -5.05
C PHE A 30 26.89 -16.95 -6.51
N PRO A 31 26.97 -18.17 -7.06
CA PRO A 31 26.51 -18.46 -8.42
C PRO A 31 25.00 -18.26 -8.49
N ARG A 32 24.59 -17.04 -8.83
CA ARG A 32 23.21 -16.65 -9.11
C ARG A 32 23.00 -16.57 -10.61
N GLY A 33 21.85 -17.06 -11.08
CA GLY A 33 21.43 -16.89 -12.47
C GLY A 33 21.29 -15.41 -12.82
N ASN A 34 21.41 -15.07 -14.11
CA ASN A 34 21.24 -13.71 -14.58
C ASN A 34 19.75 -13.30 -14.45
N GLY A 35 19.41 -12.45 -13.49
CA GLY A 35 18.03 -12.00 -13.26
C GLY A 35 17.75 -11.53 -11.83
N LEU A 36 16.63 -10.82 -11.67
CA LEU A 36 16.04 -10.52 -10.36
C LEU A 36 15.14 -11.68 -9.91
N TYR A 37 15.08 -11.95 -8.61
CA TYR A 37 14.19 -12.98 -8.03
C TYR A 37 12.70 -12.69 -8.32
N PHE A 38 12.34 -11.42 -8.36
CA PHE A 38 10.98 -10.97 -8.63
C PHE A 38 10.94 -10.06 -9.85
N HIS A 39 9.83 -10.15 -10.58
CA HIS A 39 9.58 -9.26 -11.70
C HIS A 39 9.24 -7.84 -11.16
N PRO A 40 10.08 -6.82 -11.43
CA PRO A 40 9.97 -5.51 -10.77
C PRO A 40 8.62 -4.83 -11.05
N ALA A 41 8.08 -4.97 -12.27
CA ALA A 41 6.78 -4.39 -12.60
C ALA A 41 5.63 -4.95 -11.75
N LYS A 42 5.64 -6.25 -11.42
CA LYS A 42 4.58 -6.88 -10.61
C LYS A 42 4.60 -6.35 -9.18
N LEU A 43 5.80 -6.21 -8.62
CA LEU A 43 6.00 -5.60 -7.31
C LEU A 43 5.54 -4.14 -7.31
N LEU A 44 5.88 -3.38 -8.36
CA LEU A 44 5.44 -1.99 -8.48
C LEU A 44 3.91 -1.86 -8.41
N PHE A 45 3.17 -2.72 -9.12
CA PHE A 45 1.70 -2.71 -9.05
C PHE A 45 1.17 -2.98 -7.64
N VAL A 46 1.71 -3.97 -6.94
CA VAL A 46 1.30 -4.28 -5.55
C VAL A 46 1.58 -3.09 -4.64
N VAL A 47 2.75 -2.47 -4.78
CA VAL A 47 3.16 -1.29 -3.99
C VAL A 47 2.24 -0.10 -4.25
N LEU A 48 1.87 0.16 -5.51
CA LEU A 48 0.95 1.25 -5.86
C LEU A 48 -0.43 1.05 -5.22
N VAL A 49 -1.00 -0.15 -5.33
CA VAL A 49 -2.31 -0.46 -4.73
C VAL A 49 -2.24 -0.43 -3.20
N TYR A 50 -1.13 -0.91 -2.61
CA TYR A 50 -0.89 -0.84 -1.18
C TYR A 50 -0.91 0.62 -0.66
N PHE A 51 -0.20 1.53 -1.31
CA PHE A 51 -0.21 2.94 -0.92
C PHE A 51 -1.57 3.61 -1.15
N ALA A 52 -2.25 3.26 -2.25
CA ALA A 52 -3.61 3.73 -2.50
C ALA A 52 -4.55 3.28 -1.36
N TRP A 53 -4.49 2.01 -0.98
CA TRP A 53 -5.27 1.47 0.14
C TRP A 53 -4.97 2.18 1.46
N LEU A 54 -3.70 2.36 1.86
CA LEU A 54 -3.37 3.11 3.08
C LEU A 54 -3.91 4.55 3.04
N ARG A 55 -3.83 5.21 1.87
CA ARG A 55 -4.36 6.55 1.66
C ARG A 55 -5.89 6.57 1.80
N THR A 56 -6.59 5.52 1.38
CA THR A 56 -8.03 5.37 1.58
C THR A 56 -8.41 5.11 3.04
N CYS A 57 -7.70 4.25 3.77
CA CYS A 57 -7.97 4.03 5.20
C CYS A 57 -7.88 5.34 5.98
N ARG A 58 -6.83 6.13 5.73
CA ARG A 58 -6.67 7.45 6.36
C ARG A 58 -7.80 8.42 5.97
N TRP A 59 -8.24 8.37 4.72
CA TRP A 59 -9.34 9.20 4.25
C TRP A 59 -10.65 8.82 4.94
N VAL A 60 -11.00 7.52 4.96
CA VAL A 60 -12.23 7.03 5.61
C VAL A 60 -12.23 7.37 7.10
N HIS A 61 -11.13 7.14 7.81
CA HIS A 61 -11.04 7.49 9.22
C HIS A 61 -11.33 8.99 9.47
N SER A 62 -10.71 9.87 8.67
CA SER A 62 -10.97 11.32 8.76
C SER A 62 -12.39 11.72 8.37
N ASP A 63 -12.96 11.05 7.37
CA ASP A 63 -14.32 11.29 6.87
C ASP A 63 -15.36 10.83 7.90
N CYS A 64 -15.15 9.68 8.53
CA CYS A 64 -15.98 9.18 9.64
C CYS A 64 -15.99 10.14 10.83
N ASN A 65 -14.83 10.68 11.21
CA ASN A 65 -14.74 11.68 12.28
C ASN A 65 -15.48 12.98 11.93
N THR A 66 -15.50 13.37 10.65
CA THR A 66 -16.16 14.60 10.18
C THR A 66 -17.68 14.42 10.08
N MET A 67 -18.13 13.27 9.58
CA MET A 67 -19.54 12.94 9.35
C MET A 67 -20.22 12.24 10.54
N LYS A 68 -19.47 11.99 11.62
CA LYS A 68 -19.92 11.23 12.81
C LYS A 68 -20.42 9.83 12.48
N LEU A 69 -19.81 9.18 11.49
CA LEU A 69 -20.04 7.78 11.15
C LEU A 69 -19.26 6.88 12.14
N PRO A 70 -19.70 5.63 12.37
CA PRO A 70 -19.07 4.72 13.32
C PRO A 70 -17.70 4.24 12.81
N ALA A 71 -16.62 4.98 13.11
CA ALA A 71 -15.25 4.65 12.72
C ALA A 71 -14.79 3.28 13.28
N GLU A 72 -15.27 2.92 14.47
CA GLU A 72 -14.97 1.63 15.12
C GLU A 72 -15.37 0.41 14.28
N VAL A 73 -16.34 0.57 13.38
CA VAL A 73 -16.78 -0.49 12.46
C VAL A 73 -16.04 -0.39 11.12
N TRP A 74 -15.93 0.80 10.56
CA TRP A 74 -15.36 1.00 9.21
C TRP A 74 -13.85 0.82 9.15
N ASP A 75 -13.11 1.25 10.18
CA ASP A 75 -11.66 1.15 10.22
C ASP A 75 -11.17 -0.32 10.19
N PRO A 76 -11.63 -1.23 11.07
CA PRO A 76 -11.17 -2.62 11.04
C PRO A 76 -11.65 -3.38 9.80
N ILE A 77 -12.81 -3.04 9.22
CA ILE A 77 -13.26 -3.66 7.97
C ILE A 77 -12.32 -3.31 6.81
N LEU A 78 -12.05 -2.02 6.60
CA LEU A 78 -11.17 -1.56 5.52
C LEU A 78 -9.74 -2.03 5.70
N LEU A 79 -9.23 -2.00 6.94
CA LEU A 79 -7.90 -2.49 7.26
C LEU A 79 -7.83 -4.01 7.08
N GLY A 80 -8.79 -4.75 7.64
CA GLY A 80 -8.84 -6.20 7.58
C GLY A 80 -8.95 -6.73 6.16
N CYS A 81 -9.82 -6.17 5.33
CA CYS A 81 -9.96 -6.57 3.93
C CYS A 81 -8.68 -6.30 3.12
N GLY A 82 -8.01 -5.16 3.34
CA GLY A 82 -6.75 -4.87 2.65
C GLY A 82 -5.59 -5.78 3.09
N ILE A 83 -5.49 -6.11 4.38
CA ILE A 83 -4.52 -7.10 4.88
C ILE A 83 -4.79 -8.47 4.25
N ALA A 84 -6.05 -8.92 4.27
CA ALA A 84 -6.44 -10.20 3.68
C ALA A 84 -6.13 -10.25 2.18
N GLY A 85 -6.38 -9.15 1.46
CA GLY A 85 -6.06 -9.06 0.04
C GLY A 85 -4.55 -9.04 -0.24
N LEU A 86 -3.76 -8.38 0.60
CA LEU A 86 -2.29 -8.41 0.48
C LEU A 86 -1.74 -9.82 0.72
N LEU A 87 -2.28 -10.54 1.72
CA LEU A 87 -1.94 -11.94 1.96
C LEU A 87 -2.33 -12.83 0.78
N ALA A 88 -3.48 -12.58 0.15
CA ALA A 88 -3.91 -13.33 -1.03
C ALA A 88 -2.88 -13.30 -2.17
N VAL A 89 -2.20 -12.17 -2.39
CA VAL A 89 -1.13 -12.06 -3.41
C VAL A 89 -0.02 -13.10 -3.21
N TRP A 90 0.27 -13.47 -1.96
CA TRP A 90 1.31 -14.44 -1.62
C TRP A 90 0.82 -15.88 -1.51
N ILE A 91 -0.47 -16.07 -1.18
CA ILE A 91 -1.09 -17.40 -1.06
C ILE A 91 -1.38 -18.00 -2.44
N PHE A 92 -1.83 -17.18 -3.39
CA PHE A 92 -2.17 -17.68 -4.72
C PHE A 92 -0.91 -17.93 -5.58
N PRO A 93 -0.81 -19.09 -6.26
CA PRO A 93 0.33 -19.38 -7.13
C PRO A 93 0.36 -18.51 -8.40
N LEU A 94 -0.80 -17.93 -8.77
CA LEU A 94 -0.96 -17.06 -9.92
C LEU A 94 -1.06 -15.61 -9.46
N PHE A 95 -0.05 -14.80 -9.82
CA PHE A 95 -0.02 -13.37 -9.47
C PHE A 95 -1.29 -12.62 -9.87
N ALA A 96 -1.80 -12.85 -11.10
CA ALA A 96 -2.99 -12.18 -11.58
C ALA A 96 -4.22 -12.47 -10.69
N LEU A 97 -4.37 -13.72 -10.25
CA LEU A 97 -5.49 -14.12 -9.38
C LEU A 97 -5.37 -13.45 -8.00
N GLY A 98 -4.21 -13.55 -7.36
CA GLY A 98 -3.98 -12.92 -6.05
C GLY A 98 -4.13 -11.40 -6.10
N PHE A 99 -3.65 -10.77 -7.17
CA PHE A 99 -3.78 -9.32 -7.39
C PHE A 99 -5.24 -8.89 -7.64
N LEU A 100 -6.02 -9.66 -8.42
CA LEU A 100 -7.44 -9.39 -8.60
C LEU A 100 -8.22 -9.54 -7.29
N VAL A 101 -7.91 -10.56 -6.48
CA VAL A 101 -8.51 -10.73 -5.15
C VAL A 101 -8.17 -9.54 -4.26
N PHE A 102 -6.92 -9.06 -4.29
CA PHE A 102 -6.54 -7.85 -3.55
C PHE A 102 -7.34 -6.63 -3.99
N LEU A 103 -7.50 -6.42 -5.31
CA LEU A 103 -8.31 -5.32 -5.83
C LEU A 103 -9.77 -5.42 -5.40
N VAL A 104 -10.37 -6.61 -5.45
CA VAL A 104 -11.77 -6.81 -5.01
C VAL A 104 -11.91 -6.53 -3.51
N LEU A 105 -11.03 -7.06 -2.68
CA LEU A 105 -11.06 -6.84 -1.23
C LEU A 105 -10.78 -5.39 -0.85
N TYR A 106 -10.04 -4.65 -1.66
CA TYR A 106 -9.86 -3.21 -1.50
C TYR A 106 -11.07 -2.41 -1.99
N LEU A 107 -11.58 -2.68 -3.19
CA LEU A 107 -12.63 -1.90 -3.83
C LEU A 107 -14.02 -2.18 -3.24
N ALA A 108 -14.32 -3.41 -2.83
CA ALA A 108 -15.64 -3.76 -2.30
C ALA A 108 -16.02 -2.96 -1.03
N PRO A 109 -15.22 -2.95 0.05
CA PRO A 109 -15.56 -2.18 1.25
C PRO A 109 -15.49 -0.66 1.02
N THR A 110 -14.59 -0.18 0.14
CA THR A 110 -14.50 1.26 -0.18
C THR A 110 -15.71 1.75 -0.96
N LEU A 111 -16.18 0.99 -1.95
CA LEU A 111 -17.40 1.32 -2.69
C LEU A 111 -18.64 1.20 -1.78
N CYS A 112 -18.71 0.19 -0.92
CA CYS A 112 -19.78 0.06 0.06
C CYS A 112 -19.85 1.29 1.00
N TYR A 113 -18.70 1.74 1.51
CA TYR A 113 -18.60 2.96 2.30
C TYR A 113 -19.09 4.20 1.53
N VAL A 114 -18.67 4.34 0.27
CA VAL A 114 -19.06 5.47 -0.59
C VAL A 114 -20.57 5.48 -0.88
N SER A 115 -21.21 4.32 -1.00
CA SER A 115 -22.66 4.23 -1.20
C SER A 115 -23.46 4.58 0.05
N ILE A 116 -22.90 4.41 1.25
CA ILE A 116 -23.60 4.72 2.51
C ILE A 116 -23.49 6.20 2.86
N ARG A 117 -22.37 6.85 2.50
CA ARG A 117 -22.15 8.28 2.76
C ARG A 117 -22.88 9.23 1.80
N ASN A 118 -23.34 8.75 0.64
CA ASN A 118 -23.93 9.56 -0.44
C ASN A 118 -25.42 9.28 -0.60
#